data_AF-W9QPR2-F1
#
_entry.id   AF-W9QPR2-F1
#
_cell.length_a   1.000
_cell.length_b   1.000
_cell.length_c   1.000
_cell.angle_alpha   90.00
_cell.angle_beta   90.00
_cell.angle_gamma   90.00
#
_symmetry.space_group_name_H-M   'P 1'
#
loop_
_entity.id
_entity.type
_entity.pdbx_description
1 polymer ?
#
loop_
_entity_poly.entity_id
_entity_poly.type
_entity_poly.pdbx_seq_one_letter_code
_entity_poly.pdbx_strand_id
1 'polypeptide(L)'
;MTSIGANCKNFSEIKILCSFDLDFADAIVTNAPNLKFLSLRCTVACKEALLYALKSLEHLEVLNLTHLRVADKAGHERHPAGGLLFREVDNELIENASRLKKFITCTDRSCPKCNGGTIADEEFMRGNQFDEEQ
;
A
#
# COMPACT_ATOMS: atom_id res chain seq x y z
N MET A 1 14.06 -2.54 -4.37
CA MET A 1 14.32 -1.12 -4.01
C MET A 1 15.79 -0.72 -4.07
N THR A 2 16.74 -1.59 -3.76
CA THR A 2 18.19 -1.29 -3.76
C THR A 2 18.70 -0.62 -5.03
N SER A 3 18.35 -1.14 -6.21
CA SER A 3 18.76 -0.53 -7.48
C SER A 3 18.21 0.87 -7.68
N ILE A 4 17.00 1.17 -7.20
CA ILE A 4 16.41 2.51 -7.26
C ILE A 4 17.20 3.44 -6.33
N GLY A 5 17.45 3.03 -5.08
CA GLY A 5 18.22 3.85 -4.14
C GLY A 5 19.64 4.15 -4.61
N ALA A 6 20.29 3.18 -5.27
CA ALA A 6 21.64 3.36 -5.81
C ALA A 6 21.70 4.30 -7.03
N ASN A 7 20.66 4.31 -7.88
CA ASN A 7 20.73 4.96 -9.20
C ASN A 7 19.83 6.20 -9.34
N CYS A 8 18.77 6.32 -8.54
CA CYS A 8 17.74 7.34 -8.71
C CYS A 8 17.79 8.37 -7.57
N LYS A 9 18.80 9.24 -7.58
CA LYS A 9 19.04 10.23 -6.50
C LYS A 9 17.90 11.25 -6.28
N ASN A 10 17.07 11.47 -7.30
CA ASN A 10 15.92 12.39 -7.25
C ASN A 10 14.58 11.65 -7.20
N PHE A 11 14.59 10.36 -6.82
CA PHE A 11 13.38 9.57 -6.74
C PHE A 11 12.48 10.06 -5.60
N SER A 12 11.31 10.58 -5.94
CA SER A 12 10.39 11.19 -4.96
C SER A 12 8.96 10.67 -5.04
N GLU A 13 8.60 9.90 -6.05
CA GLU A 13 7.22 9.44 -6.25
C GLU A 13 7.18 7.98 -6.65
N ILE A 14 6.32 7.20 -5.99
CA ILE A 14 6.12 5.79 -6.31
C ILE A 14 4.66 5.37 -6.16
N LYS A 15 4.22 4.50 -7.08
CA LYS A 15 3.00 3.72 -6.93
C LYS A 15 3.38 2.25 -6.80
N ILE A 16 2.92 1.62 -5.73
CA ILE A 16 3.06 0.18 -5.53
C ILE A 16 1.81 -0.50 -6.07
N LEU A 17 2.00 -1.63 -6.74
CA LEU A 17 0.92 -2.46 -7.30
C LEU A 17 0.86 -3.85 -6.65
N CYS A 18 1.85 -4.21 -5.83
CA CYS A 18 1.91 -5.45 -5.06
C CYS A 18 1.46 -5.23 -3.61
N SER A 19 1.50 -6.30 -2.81
CA SER A 19 1.33 -6.21 -1.36
C SER A 19 2.38 -5.28 -0.74
N PHE A 20 1.97 -4.57 0.31
CA PHE A 20 2.81 -3.66 1.07
C PHE A 20 2.93 -4.14 2.52
N ASP A 21 3.98 -4.89 2.80
CA ASP A 21 4.32 -5.41 4.12
C ASP A 21 5.47 -4.62 4.75
N LEU A 22 5.89 -5.03 5.95
CA LEU A 22 6.95 -4.36 6.70
C LEU A 22 8.28 -4.41 5.97
N ASP A 23 8.62 -5.52 5.30
CA ASP A 23 9.86 -5.66 4.55
C ASP A 23 9.89 -4.68 3.37
N PHE A 24 8.77 -4.54 2.66
CA PHE A 24 8.67 -3.57 1.58
C PHE A 24 8.74 -2.13 2.11
N ALA A 25 8.09 -1.84 3.22
CA ALA A 25 8.15 -0.53 3.86
C ALA A 25 9.58 -0.17 4.27
N ASP A 26 10.33 -1.11 4.87
CA ASP A 26 11.74 -0.94 5.23
C ASP A 26 12.62 -0.73 4.01
N ALA A 27 12.37 -1.48 2.94
CA ALA A 27 13.08 -1.31 1.69
C ALA A 27 12.85 0.10 1.09
N ILE A 28 11.65 0.69 1.21
CA ILE A 28 11.41 2.08 0.79
C ILE A 28 12.11 3.07 1.70
N VAL A 29 11.97 2.94 3.02
CA VAL A 29 12.60 3.85 4.00
C VAL A 29 14.12 3.91 3.80
N THR A 30 14.75 2.75 3.64
CA THR A 30 16.20 2.65 3.46
C THR A 30 16.68 3.22 2.14
N ASN A 31 15.95 2.97 1.04
CA ASN A 31 16.45 3.27 -0.32
C ASN A 31 15.84 4.53 -0.95
N ALA A 32 14.77 5.08 -0.38
CA ALA A 32 14.09 6.28 -0.87
C ALA A 32 13.61 7.17 0.31
N PRO A 33 14.52 7.61 1.21
CA PRO A 33 14.14 8.39 2.39
C PRO A 33 13.50 9.74 2.05
N ASN A 34 13.79 10.30 0.87
CA ASN A 34 13.27 11.58 0.39
C ASN A 34 11.94 11.46 -0.39
N LEU A 35 11.27 10.30 -0.30
CA LEU A 35 10.00 10.07 -1.00
C LEU A 35 8.95 11.10 -0.55
N LYS A 36 8.31 11.75 -1.52
CA LYS A 36 7.26 12.74 -1.31
C LYS A 36 5.87 12.21 -1.62
N PHE A 37 5.75 11.25 -2.53
CA PHE A 37 4.47 10.67 -2.93
C PHE A 37 4.54 9.14 -2.87
N LEU A 38 3.61 8.55 -2.10
CA LEU A 38 3.39 7.11 -2.05
C LEU A 38 1.94 6.79 -2.40
N SER A 39 1.72 5.95 -3.40
CA SER A 39 0.40 5.44 -3.75
C SER A 39 0.35 3.92 -3.58
N LEU A 40 -0.58 3.48 -2.74
CA LEU A 40 -0.96 2.10 -2.47
C LEU A 40 -2.39 1.84 -2.97
N ARG A 41 -2.81 2.56 -4.00
CA ARG A 41 -4.16 2.44 -4.56
C ARG A 41 -4.40 1.03 -5.07
N CYS A 42 -5.54 0.44 -4.67
CA CYS A 42 -5.94 -0.93 -5.03
C CYS A 42 -4.95 -2.02 -4.61
N THR A 43 -4.14 -1.80 -3.56
CA THR A 43 -3.23 -2.84 -3.04
C THR A 43 -3.72 -3.40 -1.70
N VAL A 44 -3.01 -4.42 -1.22
CA VAL A 44 -3.14 -4.93 0.15
C VAL A 44 -1.97 -4.40 0.96
N ALA A 45 -2.21 -3.94 2.18
CA ALA A 45 -1.14 -3.55 3.11
C ALA A 45 -1.43 -4.03 4.53
N CYS A 46 -0.41 -4.38 5.30
CA CYS A 46 -0.61 -4.52 6.75
C CYS A 46 -0.56 -3.15 7.43
N LYS A 47 -1.33 -2.98 8.50
CA LYS A 47 -1.41 -1.71 9.24
C LYS A 47 -0.04 -1.26 9.75
N GLU A 48 0.79 -2.21 10.15
CA GLU A 48 2.13 -1.96 10.70
C GLU A 48 3.05 -1.33 9.67
N ALA A 49 3.03 -1.84 8.44
CA ALA A 49 3.82 -1.30 7.35
C ALA A 49 3.42 0.13 7.03
N LEU A 50 2.11 0.43 7.02
CA LEU A 50 1.61 1.78 6.81
C LEU A 50 2.09 2.74 7.90
N LEU A 51 1.95 2.35 9.18
CA LEU A 51 2.38 3.16 10.32
C LEU A 51 3.90 3.35 10.33
N TYR A 52 4.66 2.30 10.05
CA TYR A 52 6.12 2.37 9.96
C TYR A 52 6.54 3.34 8.85
N ALA A 53 5.99 3.20 7.65
CA ALA A 53 6.28 4.11 6.53
C ALA A 53 5.89 5.56 6.87
N LEU A 54 4.73 5.80 7.48
CA LEU A 54 4.27 7.12 7.89
C LEU A 54 5.19 7.77 8.93
N LYS A 55 5.74 6.99 9.87
CA LYS A 55 6.64 7.50 10.92
C LYS A 55 8.06 7.73 10.39
N SER A 56 8.52 6.88 9.48
CA SER A 56 9.91 6.90 9.01
C SER A 56 10.17 7.76 7.77
N LEU A 57 9.18 7.95 6.88
CA LEU A 57 9.33 8.78 5.68
C LEU A 57 9.05 10.26 5.96
N GLU A 58 9.97 10.94 6.64
CA GLU A 58 9.81 12.33 7.11
C GLU A 58 9.38 13.31 6.01
N HIS A 59 9.88 13.11 4.77
CA HIS A 59 9.59 13.98 3.62
C HIS A 59 8.31 13.63 2.86
N LEU A 60 7.55 12.62 3.30
CA LEU A 60 6.31 12.24 2.63
C LEU A 60 5.30 13.38 2.71
N GLU A 61 4.77 13.79 1.56
CA GLU A 61 3.79 14.87 1.44
C GLU A 61 2.40 14.33 1.07
N VAL A 62 2.35 13.24 0.29
CA VAL A 62 1.12 12.66 -0.22
C VAL A 62 1.11 11.15 -0.02
N LEU A 63 0.05 10.66 0.61
CA LEU A 63 -0.24 9.23 0.73
C LEU A 63 -1.61 8.92 0.13
N ASN A 64 -1.65 8.01 -0.83
CA ASN A 64 -2.88 7.56 -1.48
C ASN A 64 -3.18 6.10 -1.15
N LEU A 65 -4.23 5.87 -0.37
CA LEU A 65 -4.75 4.58 0.06
C LEU A 65 -6.13 4.27 -0.56
N THR A 66 -6.46 4.87 -1.69
CA THR A 66 -7.77 4.69 -2.32
C THR A 66 -7.98 3.21 -2.68
N HIS A 67 -9.07 2.62 -2.22
CA HIS A 67 -9.37 1.18 -2.38
C HIS A 67 -8.29 0.25 -1.79
N LEU A 68 -7.54 0.72 -0.79
CA LEU A 68 -6.61 -0.12 -0.06
C LEU A 68 -7.36 -1.15 0.78
N ARG A 69 -6.83 -2.37 0.83
CA ARG A 69 -7.29 -3.45 1.69
C ARG A 69 -6.28 -3.64 2.83
N VAL A 70 -6.65 -3.25 4.06
CA VAL A 70 -5.77 -3.35 5.24
C VAL A 70 -5.89 -4.73 5.88
N ALA A 71 -4.83 -5.54 5.84
CA ALA A 71 -4.72 -6.81 6.53
C ALA A 71 -4.33 -6.59 8.00
N ASP A 72 -4.95 -7.33 8.92
CA ASP A 72 -4.60 -7.31 10.34
C ASP A 72 -3.45 -8.28 10.65
N LYS A 73 -2.67 -8.02 11.72
CA LYS A 73 -1.62 -8.91 12.28
C LYS A 73 -2.14 -10.32 12.53
N ALA A 74 -3.43 -10.44 12.83
CA ALA A 74 -4.11 -11.71 12.84
C ALA A 74 -4.50 -12.09 11.41
N GLY A 75 -3.59 -12.70 10.65
CA GLY A 75 -3.94 -13.53 9.49
C GLY A 75 -4.85 -14.74 9.82
N HIS A 76 -5.63 -14.64 10.90
CA HIS A 76 -6.34 -15.72 11.59
C HIS A 76 -7.81 -15.42 11.84
N GLU A 77 -8.28 -14.17 11.76
CA GLU A 77 -9.72 -13.93 11.62
C GLU A 77 -10.11 -14.16 10.16
N ARG A 78 -9.95 -15.41 9.73
CA ARG A 78 -10.74 -15.95 8.62
C ARG A 78 -12.17 -15.64 8.98
N HIS A 79 -12.85 -14.86 8.14
CA HIS A 79 -14.30 -14.82 8.17
C HIS A 79 -14.79 -16.28 8.18
N PRO A 80 -15.91 -16.63 8.85
CA PRO A 80 -16.43 -18.00 8.85
C PRO A 80 -16.58 -18.62 7.43
N ALA A 81 -16.61 -17.76 6.40
CA ALA A 81 -16.64 -18.11 4.98
C ALA A 81 -15.24 -18.16 4.28
N GLY A 82 -14.13 -18.14 5.02
CA GLY A 82 -12.76 -18.31 4.48
C GLY A 82 -12.07 -17.05 3.93
N GLY A 83 -12.67 -15.85 4.07
CA GLY A 83 -12.10 -14.59 3.59
C GLY A 83 -11.24 -13.85 4.62
N LEU A 84 -10.28 -13.03 4.16
CA LEU A 84 -9.57 -12.06 5.00
C LEU A 84 -10.49 -10.87 5.33
N LEU A 85 -10.56 -10.50 6.62
CA LEU A 85 -11.26 -9.30 7.06
C LEU A 85 -10.37 -8.07 6.83
N PHE A 86 -10.85 -7.14 6.00
CA PHE A 86 -10.17 -5.88 5.75
C PHE A 86 -10.85 -4.76 6.55
N ARG A 87 -10.08 -4.02 7.34
CA ARG A 87 -10.61 -2.90 8.15
C ARG A 87 -10.50 -1.56 7.42
N GLU A 88 -11.40 -0.64 7.78
CA GLU A 88 -11.27 0.78 7.43
C GLU A 88 -9.97 1.37 8.03
N VAL A 89 -9.49 2.48 7.44
CA VAL A 89 -8.38 3.27 8.01
C VAL A 89 -8.82 3.82 9.37
N ASP A 90 -8.08 3.50 10.43
CA ASP A 90 -8.42 3.90 11.80
C ASP A 90 -7.81 5.25 12.22
N ASN A 91 -8.21 5.72 13.40
CA ASN A 91 -7.78 7.01 13.95
C ASN A 91 -6.26 7.11 14.08
N GLU A 92 -5.56 6.03 14.42
CA GLU A 92 -4.10 6.05 14.57
C GLU A 92 -3.42 6.36 13.23
N LEU A 93 -3.87 5.74 12.13
CA LEU A 93 -3.36 6.05 10.79
C LEU A 93 -3.68 7.50 10.39
N ILE A 94 -4.89 7.97 10.69
CA ILE A 94 -5.32 9.34 10.39
C ILE A 94 -4.46 10.37 11.14
N GLU A 95 -4.20 10.14 12.43
CA GLU A 95 -3.36 11.00 13.26
C GLU A 95 -1.92 11.06 12.73
N ASN A 96 -1.32 9.92 12.39
CA ASN A 96 0.03 9.88 11.82
C ASN A 96 0.09 10.50 10.41
N ALA A 97 -1.00 10.44 9.65
CA ALA A 97 -1.10 11.06 8.33
C ALA A 97 -1.44 12.55 8.38
N SER A 98 -1.78 13.12 9.54
CA SER A 98 -2.19 14.54 9.68
C SER A 98 -1.10 15.54 9.27
N ARG A 99 0.18 15.13 9.33
CA ARG A 99 1.33 15.94 8.88
C ARG A 99 1.44 16.04 7.35
N LEU A 100 0.75 15.16 6.61
CA LEU A 100 0.84 15.11 5.16
C LEU A 100 0.08 16.28 4.54
N LYS A 101 0.57 16.80 3.41
CA LYS A 101 -0.16 17.80 2.62
C LYS A 101 -1.45 17.22 2.04
N LYS A 102 -1.46 15.93 1.71
CA LYS A 102 -2.64 15.24 1.18
C LYS A 102 -2.68 13.78 1.60
N PHE A 103 -3.78 13.40 2.26
CA PHE A 103 -4.10 12.02 2.58
C PHE A 103 -5.36 11.61 1.81
N ILE A 104 -5.25 10.62 0.92
CA ILE A 104 -6.32 10.23 -0.01
C ILE A 104 -6.80 8.83 0.36
N THR A 105 -8.05 8.71 0.75
CA THR A 105 -8.71 7.44 1.05
C THR A 105 -10.01 7.32 0.26
N CYS A 106 -10.55 6.10 0.13
CA CYS A 106 -11.92 5.92 -0.33
C CYS A 106 -12.84 5.95 0.89
N THR A 107 -13.74 6.93 0.96
CA THR A 107 -14.71 7.10 2.06
C THR A 107 -16.11 6.59 1.69
N ASP A 108 -16.30 6.18 0.43
CA ASP A 108 -17.57 5.66 -0.06
C ASP A 108 -17.75 4.21 0.38
N ARG A 109 -18.64 4.01 1.36
CA ARG A 109 -19.03 2.69 1.87
C ARG A 109 -19.79 1.85 0.86
N SER A 110 -20.29 2.44 -0.23
CA SER A 110 -20.92 1.72 -1.34
C SER A 110 -19.94 1.38 -2.47
N CYS A 111 -18.66 1.75 -2.33
CA CYS A 111 -17.68 1.57 -3.39
C CYS A 111 -17.51 0.09 -3.78
N PRO A 112 -17.80 -0.31 -5.03
CA PRO A 112 -17.70 -1.71 -5.45
C PRO A 112 -16.29 -2.29 -5.33
N LYS A 113 -15.26 -1.45 -5.46
CA LYS A 113 -13.84 -1.88 -5.32
C LYS A 113 -13.44 -2.15 -3.87
N CYS A 114 -14.02 -1.42 -2.93
CA CYS A 114 -13.80 -1.64 -1.50
C CYS A 114 -14.65 -2.81 -0.98
N ASN A 115 -15.87 -2.95 -1.51
CA ASN A 115 -16.84 -3.97 -1.08
C ASN A 115 -16.69 -5.31 -1.80
N GLY A 116 -16.06 -5.35 -2.98
CA GLY A 116 -15.91 -6.53 -3.83
C GLY A 116 -14.89 -7.54 -3.31
N GLY A 117 -14.82 -7.72 -1.99
CA GLY A 117 -13.89 -8.59 -1.32
C GLY A 117 -14.17 -10.06 -1.55
N THR A 118 -13.90 -10.57 -2.74
CA THR A 118 -13.60 -11.98 -2.98
C THR A 118 -12.28 -12.06 -3.73
N ILE A 119 -11.44 -13.01 -3.33
CA ILE A 119 -10.18 -13.37 -3.97
C ILE A 119 -10.56 -13.92 -5.35
N ALA A 120 -10.73 -13.03 -6.33
CA ALA A 120 -11.00 -13.41 -7.73
C ALA A 120 -10.14 -12.60 -8.72
N ASP A 121 -9.19 -11.81 -8.22
CA ASP A 121 -8.23 -11.09 -9.08
C ASP A 121 -6.94 -11.91 -9.30
N GLU A 122 -7.07 -13.24 -9.45
CA GLU A 122 -5.98 -14.06 -10.04
C GLU A 122 -5.69 -13.64 -11.49
N GLU A 123 -6.60 -12.89 -12.15
CA GLU A 123 -6.37 -12.31 -13.46
C GLU A 123 -5.40 -11.12 -13.48
N PHE A 124 -5.19 -10.39 -12.37
CA PHE A 124 -4.20 -9.29 -12.35
C PHE A 124 -2.76 -9.80 -12.10
N MET A 125 -2.60 -11.02 -11.58
CA MET A 125 -1.30 -11.65 -11.31
C MET A 125 -0.77 -12.48 -12.49
N ARG A 126 -1.57 -12.75 -13.52
CA ARG A 126 -1.06 -13.21 -14.82
C ARG A 126 -0.45 -12.01 -15.53
N GLY A 127 0.81 -11.74 -15.19
CA GLY A 127 1.65 -10.87 -16.00
C GLY A 127 1.50 -11.26 -17.45
N ASN A 128 1.18 -10.29 -18.31
CA ASN A 128 1.33 -10.49 -19.74
C ASN A 128 2.77 -10.97 -19.95
N GLN A 129 2.94 -12.22 -20.37
CA GLN A 129 4.17 -12.67 -20.99
C GLN A 129 4.41 -11.70 -22.14
N PHE A 130 5.43 -10.85 -22.00
CA PHE A 130 6.03 -10.26 -23.17
C PHE A 130 6.82 -11.40 -23.80
N ASP A 131 6.24 -12.00 -24.84
CA ASP A 131 6.97 -12.93 -25.69
C ASP A 131 8.15 -12.15 -26.29
N GLU A 132 9.36 -12.51 -25.85
CA GLU A 132 10.58 -12.16 -26.55
C GLU A 132 10.62 -12.99 -27.84
N GLU A 133 10.04 -12.46 -28.92
CA GLU A 133 10.31 -12.97 -30.27
C GLU A 133 11.74 -12.57 -30.66
N GLN A 134 12.61 -13.59 -30.76
CA GLN A 134 13.93 -13.52 -31.40
C GLN A 134 13.83 -13.47 -32.92
#